data_AF-X0RIP7-F1
#
_entry.id   AF-X0RIP7-F1
#
_cell.length_a   1.000
_cell.length_b   1.000
_cell.length_c   1.000
_cell.angle_alpha   90.00
_cell.angle_beta   90.00
_cell.angle_gamma   90.00
#
_symmetry.space_group_name_H-M   'P 1'
#
loop_
_entity.id
_entity.type
_entity.pdbx_description
1 polymer ?
#
loop_
_entity_poly.entity_id
_entity_poly.type
_entity_poly.pdbx_seq_one_letter_code
_entity_poly.pdbx_strand_id
1 'polypeptide(L)'
;MPSVNIQTLPPQIQQRYNAKLLSTPERNNIHNLFAVPVELPDNEGFIERQSRYDRLDRFPVPLDDAMLNPPSQQLNRVDVDCRVRIYATYIVLTRDVTITNEDPVLNSANARLGQAMRETQDILQRDNLESTASVINCVGGGNGDLPTEMDVSDAD
;
A
#
# COMPACT_ATOMS: atom_id res chain seq x y z
N MET A 1 25.23 56.99 -25.31
CA MET A 1 24.14 56.12 -25.80
C MET A 1 23.72 55.24 -24.64
N PRO A 2 22.42 55.13 -24.30
CA PRO A 2 21.99 54.15 -23.30
C PRO A 2 22.27 52.76 -23.88
N SER A 3 23.26 52.07 -23.32
CA SER A 3 23.60 50.70 -23.71
C SER A 3 22.78 49.75 -22.86
N VAL A 4 22.09 48.81 -23.51
CA VAL A 4 21.44 47.70 -22.82
C VAL A 4 22.57 46.78 -22.32
N ASN A 5 22.77 46.75 -21.01
CA ASN A 5 23.78 45.95 -20.33
C ASN A 5 23.10 44.94 -19.39
N ILE A 6 23.86 43.99 -18.85
CA ILE A 6 23.32 42.93 -17.98
C ILE A 6 22.52 43.48 -16.78
N GLN A 7 22.79 44.71 -16.32
CA GLN A 7 22.07 45.33 -15.19
C GLN A 7 20.74 45.99 -15.59
N THR A 8 20.46 46.17 -16.88
CA THR A 8 19.25 46.85 -17.40
C THR A 8 18.26 45.91 -18.08
N LEU A 9 18.62 44.62 -18.20
CA LEU A 9 17.72 43.58 -18.72
C LEU A 9 16.74 43.10 -17.64
N PRO A 10 15.49 42.71 -17.99
CA PRO A 10 14.53 42.13 -17.04
C PRO A 10 15.13 40.95 -16.25
N PRO A 11 14.81 40.80 -14.95
CA PRO A 11 15.41 39.78 -14.09
C PRO A 11 15.25 38.34 -14.60
N GLN A 12 14.17 38.06 -15.36
CA GLN A 12 13.92 36.72 -15.91
C GLN A 12 15.02 36.28 -16.88
N ILE A 13 15.57 37.18 -17.69
CA ILE A 13 16.64 36.88 -18.66
C ILE A 13 18.01 36.68 -17.98
N GLN A 14 18.18 37.20 -16.76
CA GLN A 14 19.45 37.13 -16.01
C GLN A 14 19.65 35.80 -15.28
N GLN A 15 18.58 35.03 -15.08
CA GLN A 15 18.61 33.81 -14.27
C GLN A 15 18.27 32.59 -15.13
N ARG A 16 19.25 31.70 -15.31
CA ARG A 16 19.01 30.40 -15.94
C ARG A 16 18.39 29.47 -14.90
N TYR A 17 17.10 29.21 -15.01
CA TYR A 17 16.47 28.11 -14.30
C TYR A 17 16.95 26.78 -14.89
N ASN A 18 17.38 25.86 -14.03
CA ASN A 18 17.79 24.54 -14.47
C ASN A 18 16.55 23.71 -14.78
N ALA A 19 16.41 23.26 -16.04
CA ALA A 19 15.31 22.39 -16.46
C ALA A 19 15.33 21.01 -15.77
N LYS A 20 16.45 20.63 -15.15
CA LYS A 20 16.54 19.42 -14.33
C LYS A 20 16.17 19.76 -12.88
N LEU A 21 14.98 19.34 -12.49
CA LEU A 21 14.48 19.43 -11.12
C LEU A 21 15.38 18.61 -10.18
N LEU A 22 15.61 19.12 -8.97
CA LEU A 22 16.25 18.34 -7.91
C LEU A 22 15.32 17.19 -7.51
N SER A 23 15.85 15.97 -7.42
CA SER A 23 15.10 14.81 -6.93
C SER A 23 14.65 15.06 -5.50
N THR A 24 13.37 14.84 -5.23
CA THR A 24 12.88 14.82 -3.85
C THR A 24 13.07 13.43 -3.27
N PRO A 25 13.45 13.29 -1.99
CA PRO A 25 13.37 12.00 -1.31
C PRO A 25 11.94 11.46 -1.35
N GLU A 26 11.77 10.23 -1.82
CA GLU A 26 10.51 9.48 -1.79
C GLU A 26 10.63 8.36 -0.75
N ARG A 27 9.52 8.03 -0.08
CA ARG A 27 9.46 6.88 0.83
C ARG A 27 9.33 5.59 0.01
N ASN A 28 10.09 4.56 0.37
CA ASN A 28 9.90 3.22 -0.20
C ASN A 28 8.63 2.60 0.38
N ASN A 29 7.77 2.06 -0.49
CA ASN A 29 6.61 1.27 -0.07
C ASN A 29 7.06 -0.14 0.36
N ILE A 30 7.38 -0.27 1.65
CA ILE A 30 7.83 -1.54 2.25
C ILE A 30 6.68 -2.49 2.55
N HIS A 31 5.47 -1.98 2.75
CA HIS A 31 4.31 -2.80 3.16
C HIS A 31 3.85 -3.73 2.04
N ASN A 32 4.14 -3.39 0.80
CA ASN A 32 3.82 -4.21 -0.36
C ASN A 32 4.90 -5.21 -0.78
N LEU A 33 6.05 -5.24 -0.11
CA LEU A 33 7.20 -6.03 -0.55
C LEU A 33 6.92 -7.55 -0.48
N PHE A 34 5.98 -7.96 0.36
CA PHE A 34 5.56 -9.35 0.55
C PHE A 34 4.12 -9.61 0.07
N ALA A 35 3.46 -8.62 -0.52
CA ALA A 35 2.12 -8.77 -1.04
C ALA A 35 2.15 -9.45 -2.41
N VAL A 36 1.12 -10.26 -2.69
CA VAL A 36 0.87 -10.81 -4.04
C VAL A 36 -0.16 -9.91 -4.72
N PRO A 37 0.22 -9.06 -5.69
CA PRO A 37 -0.74 -8.27 -6.42
C PRO A 37 -1.57 -9.18 -7.33
N VAL A 38 -2.88 -8.95 -7.36
CA VAL A 38 -3.79 -9.58 -8.31
C VAL A 38 -4.46 -8.49 -9.14
N GLU A 39 -4.51 -8.69 -10.44
CA GLU A 39 -5.13 -7.78 -11.40
C GLU A 39 -6.55 -8.26 -11.69
N LEU A 40 -7.52 -7.36 -11.55
CA LEU A 40 -8.90 -7.63 -11.89
C LEU A 40 -9.12 -7.31 -13.38
N PRO A 41 -9.63 -8.25 -14.19
CA PRO A 41 -9.91 -7.97 -15.60
C PRO A 41 -10.96 -6.88 -15.79
N ASP A 42 -10.85 -6.15 -16.90
CA ASP A 42 -11.84 -5.14 -17.27
C ASP A 42 -13.24 -5.76 -17.43
N ASN A 43 -14.25 -5.08 -16.89
CA ASN A 43 -15.67 -5.46 -16.91
C ASN A 43 -16.08 -6.63 -15.99
N GLU A 44 -15.21 -7.09 -15.08
CA GLU A 44 -15.56 -8.17 -14.13
C GLU A 44 -16.05 -7.68 -12.75
N GLY A 45 -16.46 -6.41 -12.66
CA GLY A 45 -17.01 -5.81 -11.44
C GLY A 45 -15.93 -5.28 -10.49
N PHE A 46 -16.24 -5.20 -9.19
CA PHE A 46 -15.37 -4.61 -8.16
C PHE A 46 -15.04 -5.55 -7.00
N ILE A 47 -15.47 -6.81 -7.08
CA ILE A 47 -15.31 -7.80 -6.01
C ILE A 47 -14.57 -9.00 -6.58
N GLU A 48 -13.44 -9.32 -5.99
CA GLU A 48 -12.67 -10.53 -6.27
C GLU A 48 -12.81 -11.48 -5.09
N ARG A 49 -13.27 -12.71 -5.34
CA ARG A 49 -13.40 -13.73 -4.29
C ARG A 49 -12.22 -14.69 -4.38
N GLN A 50 -11.42 -14.71 -3.34
CA GLN A 50 -10.33 -15.66 -3.18
C GLN A 50 -10.75 -16.76 -2.21
N SER A 51 -10.54 -18.01 -2.62
CA SER A 51 -10.99 -19.17 -1.86
C SER A 51 -9.81 -20.02 -1.45
N ARG A 52 -9.80 -20.40 -0.18
CA ARG A 52 -8.86 -21.40 0.35
C ARG A 52 -9.62 -22.58 0.91
N TYR A 53 -8.97 -23.74 0.91
CA TYR A 53 -9.51 -24.92 1.57
C TYR A 53 -8.86 -25.10 2.94
N ASP A 54 -9.65 -25.57 3.89
CA ASP A 54 -9.15 -25.89 5.23
C ASP A 54 -8.25 -27.13 5.19
N ARG A 55 -7.40 -27.25 6.21
CA ARG A 55 -6.51 -28.41 6.35
C ARG A 55 -7.35 -29.66 6.61
N LEU A 56 -7.07 -30.72 5.87
CA LEU A 56 -7.59 -32.05 6.13
C LEU A 56 -7.07 -32.62 7.46
N ASP A 57 -7.85 -33.50 8.08
CA ASP A 57 -7.48 -34.12 9.35
C ASP A 57 -6.38 -35.18 9.15
N ARG A 58 -5.55 -35.37 10.18
CA ARG A 58 -4.46 -36.37 10.13
C ARG A 58 -5.03 -37.79 10.20
N PHE A 59 -4.38 -38.72 9.50
CA PHE A 59 -4.76 -40.14 9.45
C PHE A 59 -3.74 -41.03 10.21
N PRO A 60 -3.75 -41.08 11.55
CA PRO A 60 -2.72 -41.80 12.32
C PRO A 60 -2.94 -43.31 12.40
N VAL A 61 -4.11 -43.82 12.00
CA VAL A 61 -4.48 -45.24 12.17
C VAL A 61 -4.34 -45.99 10.84
N PRO A 62 -3.63 -47.13 10.81
CA PRO A 62 -3.55 -47.99 9.62
C PRO A 62 -4.90 -48.67 9.35
N LEU A 63 -5.21 -48.90 8.07
CA LEU A 63 -6.40 -49.65 7.66
C LEU A 63 -6.19 -51.14 7.97
N ASP A 64 -7.21 -51.78 8.55
CA ASP A 64 -7.26 -53.24 8.74
C ASP A 64 -7.88 -53.92 7.51
N ASP A 65 -7.67 -55.23 7.34
CA ASP A 65 -8.12 -56.03 6.18
C ASP A 65 -9.66 -56.04 6.01
N ALA A 66 -10.41 -55.63 7.05
CA ALA A 66 -11.87 -55.49 7.03
C ALA A 66 -12.36 -54.11 6.53
N MET A 67 -11.50 -53.11 6.43
CA MET A 67 -11.86 -51.75 6.00
C MET A 67 -11.60 -51.57 4.50
N LEU A 68 -12.52 -52.07 3.67
CA LEU A 68 -12.42 -51.95 2.20
C LEU A 68 -12.46 -50.51 1.68
N ASN A 69 -13.04 -49.58 2.46
CA ASN A 69 -13.14 -48.16 2.12
C ASN A 69 -12.57 -47.31 3.27
N PRO A 70 -11.58 -46.44 3.00
CA PRO A 70 -11.08 -45.51 4.02
C PRO A 70 -12.17 -44.51 4.44
N PRO A 71 -12.14 -44.04 5.71
CA PRO A 71 -13.08 -43.02 6.17
C PRO A 71 -12.93 -41.73 5.33
N SER A 72 -14.05 -41.21 4.82
CA SER A 72 -14.06 -39.99 4.04
C SER A 72 -13.84 -38.77 4.94
N GLN A 73 -13.15 -37.76 4.40
CA GLN A 73 -13.07 -36.44 5.00
C GLN A 73 -13.74 -35.42 4.10
N GLN A 74 -14.39 -34.43 4.71
CA GLN A 74 -14.99 -33.32 3.99
C GLN A 74 -13.98 -32.19 3.85
N LEU A 75 -13.75 -31.75 2.61
CA LEU A 75 -12.93 -30.57 2.35
C LEU A 75 -13.80 -29.32 2.48
N ASN A 76 -13.56 -28.51 3.52
CA ASN A 76 -14.27 -27.26 3.72
C ASN A 76 -13.60 -26.13 2.93
N ARG A 77 -14.42 -25.28 2.31
CA ARG A 77 -13.99 -24.10 1.55
C ARG A 77 -14.30 -22.84 2.35
N VAL A 78 -13.31 -21.98 2.49
CA VAL A 78 -13.43 -20.65 3.09
C VAL A 78 -13.19 -19.61 2.01
N ASP A 79 -14.16 -18.71 1.84
CA ASP A 79 -14.11 -17.62 0.87
C ASP A 79 -13.77 -16.29 1.56
N VAL A 80 -12.89 -15.52 0.94
CA VAL A 80 -12.49 -14.16 1.34
C VAL A 80 -12.75 -13.22 0.18
N ASP A 81 -13.54 -12.18 0.40
CA ASP A 81 -13.92 -11.21 -0.63
C ASP A 81 -13.06 -9.95 -0.53
N CYS A 82 -12.34 -9.64 -1.61
CA CYS A 82 -11.59 -8.41 -1.81
C CYS A 82 -12.45 -7.41 -2.60
N ARG A 83 -12.48 -6.14 -2.18
CA ARG A 83 -13.23 -5.07 -2.88
C ARG A 83 -12.31 -3.94 -3.33
N VAL A 84 -12.43 -3.58 -4.61
CA VAL A 84 -11.69 -2.45 -5.19
C VAL A 84 -12.22 -1.12 -4.67
N ARG A 85 -11.31 -0.24 -4.23
CA ARG A 85 -11.60 1.16 -3.87
C ARG A 85 -10.72 2.08 -4.70
N ILE A 86 -11.32 3.16 -5.23
CA ILE A 86 -10.64 4.10 -6.12
C ILE A 86 -10.33 5.38 -5.34
N TYR A 87 -9.06 5.78 -5.33
CA TYR A 87 -8.58 7.04 -4.74
C TYR A 87 -7.95 7.89 -5.85
N ALA A 88 -8.36 9.15 -5.95
CA ALA A 88 -7.89 10.06 -7.00
C ALA A 88 -7.74 11.50 -6.50
N THR A 89 -6.79 12.22 -7.08
CA THR A 89 -6.56 13.65 -6.85
C THR A 89 -6.00 14.30 -8.12
N TYR A 90 -6.14 15.62 -8.26
CA TYR A 90 -5.66 16.37 -9.43
C TYR A 90 -5.22 17.78 -9.07
N ILE A 91 -4.37 18.37 -9.92
CA ILE A 91 -3.94 19.77 -9.82
C ILE A 91 -4.39 20.51 -11.08
N VAL A 92 -4.97 21.70 -10.92
CA VAL A 92 -5.36 22.57 -12.04
C VAL A 92 -4.26 23.59 -12.28
N LEU A 93 -3.74 23.61 -13.51
CA LEU A 93 -2.83 24.65 -13.98
C LEU A 93 -3.60 25.56 -14.96
N THR A 94 -3.60 26.86 -14.69
CA THR A 94 -4.25 27.83 -15.57
C THR A 94 -3.38 28.11 -16.79
N ARG A 95 -4.04 28.52 -17.88
CA ARG A 95 -3.38 28.82 -19.17
C ARG A 95 -2.34 29.93 -19.03
N ASP A 96 -2.60 30.94 -18.21
CA ASP A 96 -1.66 32.03 -18.00
C ASP A 96 -0.34 31.53 -17.40
N VAL A 97 -0.41 30.65 -16.40
CA VAL A 97 0.78 30.04 -15.79
C VAL A 97 1.57 29.19 -16.78
N THR A 98 0.89 28.50 -17.71
CA THR A 98 1.57 27.69 -18.74
C THR A 98 2.27 28.53 -19.82
N ILE A 99 1.83 29.78 -20.04
CA ILE A 99 2.38 30.66 -21.09
C ILE A 99 3.46 31.58 -20.52
N THR A 100 3.33 32.02 -19.26
CA THR A 100 4.24 33.00 -18.66
C THR A 100 5.44 32.38 -17.95
N ASN A 101 5.37 31.11 -17.56
CA ASN A 101 6.46 30.48 -16.83
C ASN A 101 7.51 29.89 -17.78
N GLU A 102 8.78 30.20 -17.51
CA GLU A 102 9.94 29.65 -18.21
C GLU A 102 10.34 28.26 -17.69
N ASP A 103 9.95 27.90 -16.47
CA ASP A 103 10.18 26.58 -15.85
C ASP A 103 9.02 25.61 -16.19
N PRO A 104 9.30 24.36 -16.60
CA PRO A 104 8.28 23.32 -16.77
C PRO A 104 7.57 22.92 -15.45
N VAL A 105 6.61 23.74 -15.00
CA VAL A 105 5.72 23.46 -13.84
C VAL A 105 4.95 22.15 -14.00
N LEU A 106 4.65 21.76 -15.24
CA LEU A 106 3.95 20.52 -15.51
C LEU A 106 4.77 19.29 -15.07
N ASN A 107 6.09 19.32 -15.28
CA ASN A 107 6.97 18.22 -14.92
C ASN A 107 7.08 18.10 -13.39
N SER A 108 7.15 19.23 -12.68
CA SER A 108 7.21 19.23 -11.22
C SER A 108 5.88 18.80 -10.60
N ALA A 109 4.74 19.26 -11.14
CA ALA A 109 3.42 18.84 -10.70
C ALA A 109 3.20 17.33 -10.91
N ASN A 110 3.62 16.78 -12.06
CA ASN A 110 3.51 15.35 -12.34
C ASN A 110 4.37 14.51 -11.38
N ALA A 111 5.62 14.92 -11.14
CA ALA A 111 6.49 14.25 -10.17
C ALA A 111 5.87 14.23 -8.75
N ARG A 112 5.25 15.34 -8.32
CA ARG A 112 4.57 15.42 -7.02
C ARG A 112 3.32 14.57 -6.94
N LEU A 113 2.54 14.49 -8.01
CA LEU A 113 1.37 13.61 -8.07
C LEU A 113 1.79 12.14 -8.01
N GLY A 114 2.88 11.75 -8.69
CA GLY A 114 3.45 10.41 -8.58
C GLY A 114 3.93 10.09 -7.17
N GLN A 115 4.59 11.03 -6.50
CA GLN A 115 5.00 10.89 -5.11
C GLN A 115 3.78 10.71 -4.18
N ALA A 116 2.78 11.59 -4.29
CA ALA A 116 1.58 11.53 -3.47
C ALA A 116 0.80 10.21 -3.65
N MET A 117 0.76 9.68 -4.87
CA MET A 117 0.17 8.36 -5.15
C MET A 117 0.88 7.25 -4.38
N ARG A 118 2.22 7.22 -4.41
CA ARG A 118 3.03 6.19 -3.73
C ARG A 118 2.91 6.28 -2.21
N GLU A 119 2.94 7.49 -1.65
CA GLU A 119 2.77 7.72 -0.21
C GLU A 119 1.39 7.30 0.27
N THR A 120 0.34 7.61 -0.51
CA THR A 120 -1.03 7.20 -0.21
C THR A 120 -1.16 5.68 -0.21
N GLN A 121 -0.56 5.01 -1.20
CA GLN A 121 -0.58 3.55 -1.28
C GLN A 121 0.08 2.90 -0.05
N ASP A 122 1.21 3.44 0.40
CA ASP A 122 1.95 2.97 1.57
C ASP A 122 1.15 3.17 2.87
N ILE A 123 0.51 4.34 3.05
CA ILE A 123 -0.34 4.62 4.22
C ILE A 123 -1.52 3.65 4.26
N LEU A 124 -2.25 3.49 3.16
CA LEU A 124 -3.42 2.62 3.11
C LEU A 124 -3.06 1.16 3.41
N GLN A 125 -1.89 0.69 2.97
CA GLN A 125 -1.43 -0.67 3.24
C GLN A 125 -1.04 -0.86 4.70
N ARG A 126 -0.30 0.09 5.26
CA ARG A 126 0.05 0.07 6.69
C ARG A 126 -1.22 0.01 7.55
N ASP A 127 -2.18 0.89 7.29
CA ASP A 127 -3.38 1.01 8.10
C ASP A 127 -4.26 -0.26 8.01
N ASN A 128 -4.32 -0.90 6.83
CA ASN A 128 -4.99 -2.20 6.68
C ASN A 128 -4.26 -3.32 7.45
N LEU A 129 -2.92 -3.36 7.41
CA LEU A 129 -2.15 -4.37 8.13
C LEU A 129 -2.31 -4.19 9.65
N GLU A 130 -2.18 -2.97 10.15
CA GLU A 130 -2.37 -2.62 11.55
C GLU A 130 -3.78 -2.99 12.03
N SER A 131 -4.81 -2.73 11.22
CA SER A 131 -6.19 -3.10 11.55
C SER A 131 -6.43 -4.60 11.63
N THR A 132 -5.58 -5.44 11.03
CA THR A 132 -5.73 -6.91 11.04
C THR A 132 -4.80 -7.61 12.03
N ALA A 133 -3.82 -6.89 12.56
CA ALA A 133 -2.88 -7.45 13.53
C ALA A 133 -3.56 -7.55 14.91
N SER A 134 -3.67 -8.76 15.45
CA SER A 134 -4.08 -8.95 16.84
C SER A 134 -2.95 -8.46 17.76
N VAL A 135 -3.26 -7.48 18.61
CA VAL A 135 -2.35 -7.02 19.65
C VAL A 135 -2.76 -7.71 20.95
N ILE A 136 -1.94 -8.65 21.41
CA ILE A 136 -2.09 -9.25 22.74
C ILE A 136 -1.36 -8.32 23.71
N ASN A 137 -2.11 -7.59 24.53
CA ASN A 137 -1.54 -6.68 25.50
C ASN A 137 -1.46 -7.39 26.85
N CYS A 138 -0.30 -7.92 27.22
CA CYS A 138 -0.11 -8.67 28.47
C CYS A 138 -0.09 -7.71 29.68
N VAL A 139 -1.25 -7.20 30.10
CA VAL A 139 -1.39 -6.23 31.21
C VAL A 139 -2.14 -6.82 32.41
N GLY A 140 -2.91 -7.88 32.20
CA GLY A 140 -3.65 -8.62 33.22
C GLY A 140 -2.80 -9.57 34.06
N GLY A 141 -1.55 -9.83 33.67
CA GLY A 141 -0.61 -10.67 34.42
C GLY A 141 -0.31 -10.14 35.82
N GLY A 142 -0.65 -10.91 36.85
CA GLY A 142 -0.26 -10.65 38.25
C GLY A 142 1.24 -10.86 38.44
N ASN A 143 2.02 -9.80 38.26
CA ASN A 143 3.48 -9.87 38.16
C ASN A 143 4.16 -10.38 39.45
N GLY A 144 4.89 -11.50 39.34
CA GLY A 144 5.69 -12.13 40.40
C GLY A 144 7.16 -12.31 40.03
N ASP A 145 7.75 -11.34 39.30
CA ASP A 145 9.15 -11.32 38.83
C ASP A 145 9.53 -12.45 37.84
N LEU A 146 8.67 -12.73 36.87
CA LEU A 146 8.96 -13.54 35.67
C LEU A 146 8.41 -12.80 34.42
N PRO A 147 8.96 -13.04 33.21
CA PRO A 147 8.50 -12.38 31.99
C PRO A 147 6.97 -12.51 31.84
N THR A 148 6.30 -11.38 31.63
CA THR A 148 4.86 -11.15 31.85
C THR A 148 3.96 -12.29 31.38
N GLU A 149 3.25 -12.91 32.33
CA GLU A 149 2.27 -13.97 32.09
C GLU A 149 1.05 -13.40 31.33
N MET A 150 0.61 -14.08 30.27
CA MET A 150 -0.64 -13.74 29.57
C MET A 150 -1.84 -14.30 30.36
N ASP A 151 -2.78 -13.44 30.75
CA ASP A 151 -4.07 -13.88 31.31
C ASP A 151 -5.14 -13.97 30.21
N VAL A 152 -6.23 -14.70 30.46
CA VAL A 152 -7.37 -14.85 29.53
C VAL A 152 -8.02 -13.49 29.22
N SER A 153 -7.86 -12.52 30.13
CA SER A 153 -8.29 -11.14 29.93
C SER A 153 -7.44 -10.33 28.92
N ASP A 154 -6.24 -10.81 28.59
CA ASP A 154 -5.30 -10.18 27.64
C ASP A 154 -5.45 -10.71 26.20
N ALA A 155 -6.23 -11.78 26.02
CA ALA A 155 -6.57 -12.36 24.73
C ALA A 155 -8.00 -11.93 24.33
N ASP A 156 -8.09 -10.98 23.40
CA ASP A 156 -9.32 -10.68 22.64
C ASP A 156 -9.50 -11.71 21.51
#